data_AF-A0A355V1L7-F1
#
_entry.id   AF-A0A355V1L7-F1
#
_cell.length_a   1.000
_cell.length_b   1.000
_cell.length_c   1.000
_cell.angle_alpha   90.00
_cell.angle_beta   90.00
_cell.angle_gamma   90.00
#
_symmetry.space_group_name_H-M   'P 1'
#
loop_
_entity.id
_entity.type
_entity.pdbx_description
1 polymer ?
#
loop_
_entity_poly.entity_id
_entity_poly.type
_entity_poly.pdbx_seq_one_letter_code
_entity_poly.pdbx_strand_id
1 'polypeptide(L)'
;MTKNNCRNCGFYVEHYVNIHGIFKVVTGCGHCINTNLTKLQSNKYINNFTACELWQPKNVLTEKRMEDIKKALNDISNYLKEILRALKDTEV
;
A
#
# COMPACT_ATOMS: atom_id res chain seq x y z
N MET A 1 -11.62 6.07 22.92
CA MET A 1 -11.74 6.14 21.45
C MET A 1 -10.54 6.87 20.90
N THR A 2 -9.83 6.30 19.92
CA THR A 2 -8.65 6.94 19.32
C THR A 2 -9.11 8.08 18.41
N LYS A 3 -8.60 9.31 18.60
CA LYS A 3 -8.94 10.46 17.76
C LYS A 3 -8.48 10.23 16.31
N ASN A 4 -9.35 10.48 15.34
CA ASN A 4 -9.02 10.37 13.91
C ASN A 4 -7.85 11.30 13.55
N ASN A 5 -6.89 10.79 12.79
CA ASN A 5 -5.75 11.55 12.28
C ASN A 5 -5.20 10.93 11.00
N CYS A 6 -4.27 11.62 10.33
CA CYS A 6 -3.65 11.08 9.12
C CYS A 6 -3.03 9.69 9.31
N ARG A 7 -2.37 9.36 10.43
CA ARG A 7 -1.70 8.06 10.60
C ARG A 7 -2.65 6.87 10.67
N ASN A 8 -3.88 7.07 11.10
CA ASN A 8 -4.92 6.03 11.13
C ASN A 8 -5.88 6.09 9.94
N CYS A 9 -5.62 6.96 8.96
CA CYS A 9 -6.36 7.04 7.70
C CYS A 9 -5.96 5.87 6.77
N GLY A 10 -6.91 5.34 6.01
CA GLY A 10 -6.63 4.32 4.99
C GLY A 10 -5.74 4.81 3.83
N PHE A 11 -5.69 6.12 3.58
CA PHE A 11 -4.81 6.71 2.58
C PHE A 11 -3.37 6.95 3.08
N TYR A 12 -3.06 6.68 4.34
CA TYR A 12 -1.71 6.83 4.86
C TYR A 12 -0.89 5.57 4.61
N VAL A 13 0.31 5.77 4.07
CA VAL A 13 1.29 4.73 3.81
C VAL A 13 2.54 5.01 4.64
N GLU A 14 2.90 4.03 5.46
CA GLU A 14 4.12 4.04 6.26
C GLU A 14 5.32 3.76 5.37
N HIS A 15 6.45 4.37 5.68
CA HIS A 15 7.71 3.96 5.07
C HIS A 15 8.26 2.73 5.79
N TYR A 16 8.86 1.83 5.02
CA TYR A 16 9.50 0.63 5.51
C TYR A 16 10.96 0.63 5.07
N VAL A 17 11.84 0.10 5.91
CA VAL A 17 13.24 -0.20 5.59
C VAL A 17 13.47 -1.71 5.65
N ASN A 18 14.28 -2.22 4.73
CA ASN A 18 14.71 -3.61 4.76
C ASN A 18 16.03 -3.71 5.52
N ILE A 19 16.05 -4.45 6.62
CA ILE A 19 17.25 -4.74 7.41
C ILE A 19 17.41 -6.26 7.44
N HIS A 20 18.40 -6.76 6.71
CA HIS A 20 18.70 -8.20 6.61
C HIS A 20 17.48 -9.06 6.22
N GLY A 21 16.70 -8.62 5.22
CA GLY A 21 15.51 -9.32 4.74
C GLY A 21 14.24 -9.05 5.56
N ILE A 22 14.34 -8.31 6.67
CA ILE A 22 13.20 -7.96 7.51
C ILE A 22 12.76 -6.53 7.22
N PHE A 23 11.51 -6.36 6.83
CA PHE A 23 10.89 -5.04 6.67
C PHE A 23 10.47 -4.49 8.03
N LYS A 24 10.99 -3.31 8.40
CA LYS A 24 10.62 -2.58 9.61
C LYS A 24 9.99 -1.23 9.25
N VAL A 25 8.92 -0.88 9.96
CA VAL A 25 8.28 0.43 9.84
C VAL A 25 9.25 1.51 10.33
N VAL A 26 9.41 2.57 9.55
CA VAL A 26 10.10 3.79 9.98
C VAL A 26 9.13 4.61 10.81
N THR A 27 9.31 4.59 12.13
CA THR A 27 8.38 5.23 13.06
C THR A 27 8.24 6.72 12.76
N GLY A 28 7.01 7.14 12.49
CA GLY A 28 6.66 8.52 12.20
C GLY A 28 7.02 9.04 10.82
N CYS A 29 7.43 8.14 9.92
CA CYS A 29 7.67 8.47 8.53
C CYS A 29 6.61 7.80 7.64
N GLY A 30 5.97 8.60 6.79
CA GLY A 30 4.96 8.12 5.85
C GLY A 30 4.37 9.27 5.07
N HIS A 31 3.50 8.94 4.11
CA HIS A 31 2.87 9.90 3.23
C HIS A 31 1.42 9.55 2.94
N CYS A 32 0.64 10.54 2.51
CA CYS A 32 -0.71 10.35 2.01
C CYS A 32 -0.63 10.00 0.52
N ILE A 33 -1.32 8.94 0.11
CA ILE A 33 -1.42 8.56 -1.31
C ILE A 33 -2.71 9.05 -1.98
N ASN A 34 -3.55 9.81 -1.28
CA ASN A 34 -4.77 10.36 -1.87
C ASN A 34 -4.41 11.47 -2.86
N THR A 35 -4.68 11.24 -4.14
CA THR A 35 -4.35 12.16 -5.24
C THR A 35 -5.20 13.43 -5.26
N ASN A 36 -6.27 13.50 -4.46
CA ASN A 36 -7.08 14.71 -4.29
C ASN A 36 -6.42 15.74 -3.35
N LEU A 37 -5.27 15.41 -2.74
CA LEU A 37 -4.46 16.35 -1.97
C LEU A 37 -3.12 16.57 -2.67
N THR A 38 -2.70 17.83 -2.73
CA THR A 38 -1.30 18.15 -3.08
C THR A 38 -0.35 17.69 -1.96
N LYS A 39 0.93 17.51 -2.29
CA LYS A 39 1.97 17.18 -1.31
C LYS A 39 2.06 18.18 -0.16
N LEU A 40 1.88 19.47 -0.43
CA LEU A 40 1.90 20.51 0.60
C LEU A 40 0.70 20.39 1.55
N GLN A 41 -0.50 20.15 1.01
CA GLN A 41 -1.70 19.94 1.82
C GLN A 41 -1.56 18.69 2.68
N SER A 42 -1.17 17.55 2.09
CA SER A 42 -1.02 16.30 2.85
C SER A 42 0.04 16.41 3.95
N ASN A 43 1.18 17.03 3.67
CA ASN A 43 2.22 17.27 4.68
C ASN A 43 1.71 18.11 5.87
N LYS A 44 0.85 19.10 5.63
CA LYS A 44 0.22 19.88 6.71
C LYS A 44 -0.56 18.98 7.67
N TYR A 45 -1.40 18.08 7.17
CA TYR A 45 -2.18 17.19 8.03
C TYR A 45 -1.32 16.13 8.73
N ILE A 46 -0.33 15.58 8.03
CA ILE A 46 0.59 14.56 8.58
C ILE A 46 1.42 15.14 9.72
N ASN A 47 2.03 16.31 9.53
CA ASN A 47 2.89 16.95 10.53
C ASN A 47 2.11 17.41 11.76
N ASN A 48 0.84 17.81 11.58
CA ASN A 48 -0.02 18.25 12.68
C ASN A 48 -0.83 17.11 13.31
N PHE A 49 -0.69 15.87 12.84
CA PHE A 49 -1.47 14.72 13.30
C PHE A 49 -2.99 14.97 13.28
N THR A 50 -3.46 15.67 12.25
CA THR A 50 -4.88 15.96 12.07
C THR A 50 -5.47 15.10 10.96
N ALA A 51 -6.77 14.83 11.06
CA ALA A 51 -7.51 14.28 9.94
C ALA A 51 -7.81 15.40 8.93
N CYS A 52 -7.91 15.04 7.66
CA CYS A 52 -8.46 15.90 6.62
C CYS A 52 -9.90 15.50 6.30
N GLU A 53 -10.53 16.27 5.44
CA GLU A 53 -11.90 16.09 4.96
C GLU A 53 -12.07 14.80 4.14
N LEU A 54 -10.96 14.24 3.64
CA LEU A 54 -10.93 12.99 2.87
C LEU A 54 -10.54 11.77 3.72
N TRP A 55 -10.55 11.92 5.05
CA TRP A 55 -10.19 10.83 5.94
C TRP A 55 -11.14 9.64 5.75
N GLN A 56 -10.55 8.44 5.68
CA GLN A 56 -11.29 7.19 5.62
C GLN A 56 -10.70 6.19 6.61
N PRO A 57 -11.51 5.32 7.21
CA PRO A 57 -10.99 4.31 8.13
C PRO A 57 -10.15 3.28 7.36
N LYS A 58 -9.07 2.81 7.99
CA LYS A 58 -8.05 1.97 7.34
C LYS A 58 -8.60 0.66 6.78
N ASN A 59 -9.57 0.05 7.46
CA ASN A 59 -10.19 -1.21 7.06
C ASN A 59 -10.85 -1.15 5.67
N VAL A 60 -11.53 -0.05 5.34
CA VAL A 60 -12.24 0.10 4.05
C VAL A 60 -11.28 0.02 2.86
N LEU A 61 -10.10 0.65 2.97
CA LEU A 61 -9.10 0.60 1.90
C LEU A 61 -8.23 -0.65 1.96
N THR A 62 -8.07 -1.27 3.13
CA THR A 62 -7.33 -2.53 3.28
C THR A 62 -8.00 -3.66 2.51
N GLU A 63 -9.32 -3.79 2.55
CA GLU A 63 -10.05 -4.85 1.82
C GLU A 63 -9.80 -4.76 0.31
N LYS A 64 -10.04 -3.58 -0.28
CA LYS A 64 -9.77 -3.34 -1.70
C LYS A 64 -8.31 -3.61 -2.08
N ARG A 65 -7.35 -3.13 -1.29
CA ARG A 65 -5.92 -3.39 -1.53
C ARG A 65 -5.59 -4.88 -1.48
N MET A 66 -6.23 -5.64 -0.59
CA MET A 66 -6.03 -7.08 -0.50
C MET A 66 -6.60 -7.81 -1.71
N GLU A 67 -7.75 -7.38 -2.23
CA GLU A 67 -8.31 -7.90 -3.49
C GLU A 67 -7.38 -7.61 -4.68
N ASP A 68 -6.86 -6.38 -4.78
CA ASP A 68 -5.93 -5.99 -5.83
C ASP A 68 -4.62 -6.83 -5.78
N ILE A 69 -4.08 -7.05 -4.57
CA ILE A 69 -2.89 -7.88 -4.37
C ILE A 69 -3.16 -9.34 -4.75
N LYS A 70 -4.31 -9.90 -4.34
CA LYS A 70 -4.71 -11.27 -4.72
C LYS A 70 -4.79 -11.42 -6.23
N LYS A 71 -5.38 -10.44 -6.92
CA LYS A 71 -5.46 -10.44 -8.38
C LYS A 71 -4.07 -10.42 -9.01
N ALA A 72 -3.19 -9.51 -8.58
CA ALA A 72 -1.83 -9.43 -9.09
C ALA A 72 -1.04 -10.74 -8.88
N LEU A 73 -1.19 -11.41 -7.73
CA LEU A 73 -0.55 -12.70 -7.47
C LEU A 73 -1.09 -13.81 -8.39
N ASN A 74 -2.39 -13.82 -8.66
CA ASN A 74 -2.99 -14.77 -9.60
C ASN A 74 -2.47 -14.52 -11.03
N ASP A 75 -2.36 -13.27 -11.45
CA ASP A 75 -1.85 -12.90 -12.77
C ASP A 75 -0.38 -13.35 -12.92
N ILE A 76 0.46 -13.10 -11.91
CA ILE A 76 1.85 -13.60 -11.86
C ILE A 76 1.88 -15.14 -11.95
N SER A 77 1.04 -15.83 -11.19
CA SER A 77 0.99 -17.31 -11.21
C SER A 77 0.62 -17.85 -12.58
N ASN A 78 -0.35 -17.24 -13.25
CA ASN A 78 -0.77 -17.63 -14.59
C ASN A 78 0.34 -17.39 -15.61
N TYR A 79 0.99 -16.23 -15.56
CA TYR A 79 2.11 -15.92 -16.43
C TYR A 79 3.28 -16.91 -16.26
N LEU A 80 3.60 -17.29 -15.03
CA LEU A 80 4.62 -18.32 -14.78
C LEU A 80 4.23 -19.69 -15.36
N LYS A 81 2.94 -20.06 -15.32
CA LYS A 81 2.44 -21.30 -15.96
C LYS A 81 2.58 -21.25 -17.48
N GLU A 82 2.34 -20.10 -18.10
CA GLU A 82 2.52 -19.91 -19.54
C GLU A 82 3.99 -20.05 -19.94
N ILE A 83 4.90 -19.39 -19.22
CA ILE A 83 6.35 -19.55 -19.42
C ILE A 83 6.77 -21.02 -19.30
N LEU A 84 6.29 -21.73 -18.28
CA LEU A 84 6.61 -23.14 -18.09
C LEU A 84 6.12 -24.04 -19.23
N ARG A 85 4.97 -23.73 -19.83
CA ARG A 85 4.47 -24.46 -21.01
C ARG A 85 5.35 -24.21 -22.22
N ALA A 86 5.65 -22.95 -22.53
CA ALA A 86 6.51 -22.58 -23.65
C ALA A 86 7.89 -23.24 -23.56
N LEU A 87 8.47 -23.31 -22.35
CA LEU A 87 9.76 -23.99 -22.14
C LEU A 87 9.67 -25.50 -22.38
N LYS A 88 8.59 -26.16 -21.97
CA LYS A 88 8.39 -27.60 -22.23
C LYS A 88 8.22 -27.91 -23.71
N ASP A 89 7.57 -27.02 -24.45
CA ASP A 89 7.36 -27.19 -25.89
C ASP A 89 8.67 -27.03 -26.70
N THR A 90 9.69 -26.37 -26.13
CA THR A 90 11.03 -26.22 -26.73
C THR A 90 12.03 -27.35 -26.40
N GLU A 91 11.71 -28.25 -25.47
CA GLU A 91 12.55 -29.40 -25.11
C GLU A 91 12.27 -30.66 -25.96
N VAL A 92 11.69 -30.48 -27.16
CA VAL A 92 11.43 -31.55 -28.17
C VAL A 92 12.44 -31.50 -29.30
#